data_AF-A0A8H8WXQ6-F1
#
_entry.id   AF-A0A8H8WXQ6-F1
#
_cell.length_a   1.000
_cell.length_b   1.000
_cell.length_c   1.000
_cell.angle_alpha   90.00
_cell.angle_beta   90.00
_cell.angle_gamma   90.00
#
_symmetry.space_group_name_H-M   'P 1'
#
loop_
_entity.id
_entity.type
_entity.pdbx_description
1 polymer ?
#
loop_
_entity_poly.entity_id
_entity_poly.type
_entity_poly.pdbx_seq_one_letter_code
_entity_poly.pdbx_strand_id
1 'polypeptide(L)'
;MDISAPLPPAAANPEPLVVAARGVLDTSGLGPIDRVPLIPEAARRRHHVFVPADRRFKAAARFLQALWREDRGLAMGTHVSRRELHRPRRLGSRISTAAGALGANFLHPDIVPVVTRALAYREPGAAYDIDRLKTNLLSSQPLAFNLFGPLAHDLQFATRFVTEFLPGTLTEVTDVLFEHSPGRGDPRFTADRTAYDVVLRGRDATGARGLICIEVKYSEPGHEPAPPPHPRHTHRSRTPPQACSWTSTPRH
;
A
#
# COMPACT_ATOMS: atom_id res chain seq x y z
N MET A 1 -18.14 -2.30 12.16
CA MET A 1 -17.95 -0.90 12.59
C MET A 1 -18.60 -0.04 11.54
N ASP A 2 -19.62 0.71 11.92
CA ASP A 2 -20.28 1.66 11.03
C ASP A 2 -19.39 2.89 10.87
N ILE A 3 -18.81 3.05 9.69
CA ILE A 3 -17.89 4.14 9.30
C ILE A 3 -18.59 5.23 8.50
N SER A 4 -19.92 5.15 8.38
CA SER A 4 -20.75 6.24 7.85
C SER A 4 -20.90 7.38 8.86
N ALA A 5 -20.47 7.17 10.12
CA ALA A 5 -20.35 8.23 11.11
C ALA A 5 -19.25 9.23 10.69
N PRO A 6 -19.55 10.54 10.60
CA PRO A 6 -18.53 11.54 10.31
C PRO A 6 -17.43 11.46 11.37
N LEU A 7 -16.18 11.33 10.91
CA LEU A 7 -15.01 11.33 11.79
C LEU A 7 -15.01 12.62 12.63
N PRO A 8 -14.77 12.54 13.95
CA PRO A 8 -14.72 13.72 14.80
C PRO A 8 -13.68 14.72 14.28
N PRO A 9 -13.89 16.04 14.47
CA PRO A 9 -12.92 17.05 14.06
C PRO A 9 -11.55 16.75 14.68
N ALA A 10 -10.49 17.03 13.91
CA ALA A 10 -9.10 16.80 14.33
C ALA A 10 -8.87 17.41 15.73
N ALA A 11 -8.65 16.56 16.72
CA ALA A 11 -8.45 17.00 18.09
C ALA A 11 -7.12 17.75 18.19
N ALA A 12 -7.11 18.88 18.93
CA ALA A 12 -5.91 19.68 19.19
C ALA A 12 -4.79 18.90 19.93
N ASN A 13 -5.12 17.72 20.46
CA ASN A 13 -4.15 16.77 20.99
C ASN A 13 -4.46 15.36 20.44
N PRO A 14 -3.58 14.75 19.61
CA PRO A 14 -3.81 13.44 19.02
C PRO A 14 -3.53 12.26 19.99
N GLU A 15 -2.92 12.50 21.16
CA GLU A 15 -2.62 11.48 22.18
C GLU A 15 -3.79 10.53 22.47
N PRO A 16 -5.03 11.00 22.71
CA PRO A 16 -6.16 10.12 23.03
C PRO A 16 -6.51 9.18 21.88
N LEU A 17 -6.40 9.66 20.63
CA LEU A 17 -6.66 8.85 19.44
C LEU A 17 -5.55 7.82 19.23
N VAL A 18 -4.29 8.20 19.45
CA VAL A 18 -3.14 7.29 19.34
C VAL A 18 -3.21 6.20 20.41
N VAL A 19 -3.57 6.55 21.65
CA VAL A 19 -3.75 5.60 22.74
C VAL A 19 -4.93 4.66 22.46
N ALA A 20 -6.08 5.20 22.02
CA ALA A 20 -7.24 4.38 21.65
C ALA A 20 -6.92 3.43 20.48
N ALA A 21 -6.26 3.92 19.44
CA ALA A 21 -5.83 3.10 18.30
C ALA A 21 -4.82 2.02 18.75
N ARG A 22 -3.87 2.35 19.63
CA ARG A 22 -2.95 1.37 20.21
C ARG A 22 -3.68 0.30 21.02
N GLY A 23 -4.66 0.67 21.82
CA GLY A 23 -5.46 -0.29 22.61
C GLY A 23 -6.23 -1.29 21.74
N VAL A 24 -6.67 -0.87 20.54
CA VAL A 24 -7.29 -1.77 19.56
C VAL A 24 -6.25 -2.69 18.89
N LEU A 25 -5.03 -2.21 18.68
CA LEU A 25 -3.99 -2.93 17.94
C LEU A 25 -3.10 -3.84 18.81
N ASP A 26 -2.99 -3.58 20.11
CA ASP A 26 -2.25 -4.41 21.08
C ASP A 26 -3.17 -4.88 22.21
N THR A 27 -4.05 -5.83 21.88
CA THR A 27 -4.96 -6.46 22.85
C THR A 27 -4.24 -7.35 23.86
N SER A 28 -2.93 -7.58 23.70
CA SER A 28 -2.16 -8.51 24.52
C SER A 28 -1.70 -7.89 25.84
N GLY A 29 -1.59 -6.56 25.90
CA GLY A 29 -1.04 -5.85 27.06
C GLY A 29 0.44 -6.16 27.33
N LEU A 30 1.13 -6.83 26.39
CA LEU A 30 2.54 -7.19 26.51
C LEU A 30 3.47 -6.01 26.19
N GLY A 31 2.92 -4.86 25.82
CA GLY A 31 3.67 -3.68 25.42
C GLY A 31 4.18 -3.78 23.98
N PRO A 32 4.93 -2.78 23.52
CA PRO A 32 5.39 -2.71 22.14
C PRO A 32 6.26 -3.92 21.78
N ILE A 33 5.85 -4.64 20.74
CA ILE A 33 6.65 -5.72 20.16
C ILE A 33 7.70 -5.09 19.25
N ASP A 34 8.91 -4.89 19.77
CA ASP A 34 10.02 -4.25 19.03
C ASP A 34 10.67 -5.15 17.97
N ARG A 35 10.22 -6.41 17.86
CA ARG A 35 10.77 -7.39 16.93
C ARG A 35 9.67 -8.25 16.32
N VAL A 36 9.66 -8.33 14.99
CA VAL A 36 8.82 -9.28 14.23
C VAL A 36 8.97 -10.69 14.81
N PRO A 37 7.91 -11.48 15.06
CA PRO A 37 8.07 -12.83 15.62
C PRO A 37 8.85 -13.79 14.71
N LEU A 38 9.58 -14.74 15.30
CA LEU A 38 10.13 -15.88 14.58
C LEU A 38 9.04 -16.96 14.50
N ILE A 39 8.47 -17.15 13.31
CA ILE A 39 7.44 -18.17 13.10
C ILE A 39 8.10 -19.52 12.77
N PRO A 40 7.88 -20.58 13.57
CA PRO A 40 8.45 -21.90 13.33
C PRO A 40 8.17 -22.40 11.91
N GLU A 41 9.12 -23.11 11.31
CA GLU A 41 8.96 -23.68 9.97
C GLU A 41 7.76 -24.62 9.88
N ALA A 42 7.58 -25.50 10.87
CA ALA A 42 6.44 -26.41 10.92
C ALA A 42 5.10 -25.67 10.85
N ALA A 43 4.96 -24.55 11.57
CA ALA A 43 3.78 -23.70 11.50
C ALA A 43 3.64 -23.07 10.11
N ARG A 44 4.71 -22.50 9.55
CA ARG A 44 4.66 -21.92 8.19
C ARG A 44 4.28 -22.95 7.12
N ARG A 45 4.73 -24.21 7.25
CA ARG A 45 4.37 -25.30 6.34
C ARG A 45 2.90 -25.69 6.49
N ARG A 46 2.40 -25.82 7.73
CA ARG A 46 0.99 -26.12 8.03
C ARG A 46 0.03 -25.12 7.38
N HIS A 47 0.37 -23.82 7.40
CA HIS A 47 -0.43 -22.77 6.77
C HIS A 47 -0.07 -22.51 5.30
N HIS A 48 0.73 -23.39 4.66
CA HIS A 48 1.14 -23.28 3.26
C HIS A 48 1.84 -21.95 2.91
N VAL A 49 2.63 -21.40 3.83
CA VAL A 49 3.36 -20.13 3.68
C VAL A 49 4.86 -20.27 3.84
N PHE A 50 5.38 -21.50 3.90
CA PHE A 50 6.82 -21.70 3.89
C PHE A 50 7.42 -21.36 2.52
N VAL A 51 8.35 -20.40 2.51
CA VAL A 51 9.19 -20.05 1.36
C VAL A 51 10.63 -19.92 1.87
N PRO A 52 11.59 -20.74 1.38
CA PRO A 52 12.96 -20.72 1.89
C PRO A 52 13.65 -19.36 1.84
N ALA A 53 13.34 -18.56 0.80
CA ALA A 53 13.94 -17.24 0.59
C ALA A 53 13.29 -16.11 1.41
N ASP A 54 12.21 -16.37 2.15
CA ASP A 54 11.55 -15.33 2.94
C ASP A 54 12.42 -14.95 4.15
N ARG A 55 12.76 -13.65 4.26
CA ARG A 55 13.34 -13.08 5.49
C ARG A 55 12.31 -13.05 6.61
N ARG A 56 12.76 -12.82 7.85
CA ARG A 56 11.92 -12.80 9.07
C ARG A 56 10.62 -12.00 8.91
N PHE A 57 10.70 -10.76 8.42
CA PHE A 57 9.53 -9.93 8.15
C PHE A 57 8.56 -10.58 7.16
N LYS A 58 9.05 -10.95 5.98
CA LYS A 58 8.23 -11.53 4.92
C LYS A 58 7.58 -12.84 5.34
N ALA A 59 8.29 -13.68 6.09
CA ALA A 59 7.78 -14.92 6.64
C ALA A 59 6.63 -14.68 7.63
N ALA A 60 6.78 -13.70 8.53
CA ALA A 60 5.74 -13.32 9.49
C ALA A 60 4.54 -12.68 8.79
N ALA A 61 4.76 -11.73 7.87
CA ALA A 61 3.70 -11.10 7.11
C ALA A 61 2.91 -12.13 6.31
N ARG A 62 3.59 -13.07 5.65
CA ARG A 62 2.93 -14.16 4.92
C ARG A 62 2.06 -15.03 5.83
N PHE A 63 2.56 -15.33 7.02
CA PHE A 63 1.85 -16.09 8.03
C PHE A 63 0.58 -15.35 8.49
N LEU A 64 0.69 -14.06 8.80
CA LEU A 64 -0.47 -13.22 9.13
C LEU A 64 -1.51 -13.18 8.01
N GLN A 65 -1.08 -13.09 6.75
CA GLN A 65 -2.01 -13.15 5.62
C GLN A 65 -2.73 -14.49 5.50
N ALA A 66 -2.08 -15.60 5.84
CA ALA A 66 -2.75 -16.91 5.87
C ALA A 66 -3.77 -17.01 7.00
N LEU A 67 -3.45 -16.53 8.20
CA LEU A 67 -4.40 -16.49 9.31
C LEU A 67 -5.61 -15.60 8.98
N TRP A 68 -5.36 -14.38 8.49
CA TRP A 68 -6.43 -13.45 8.09
C TRP A 68 -7.39 -14.06 7.06
N ARG A 69 -6.84 -14.81 6.09
CA ARG A 69 -7.61 -15.55 5.08
C ARG A 69 -8.45 -16.65 5.72
N GLU A 70 -7.85 -17.44 6.62
CA GLU A 70 -8.50 -18.56 7.30
C GLU A 70 -9.65 -18.08 8.20
N ASP A 71 -9.44 -17.00 8.96
CA ASP A 71 -10.45 -16.39 9.83
C ASP A 71 -11.69 -15.91 9.05
N ARG A 72 -11.53 -15.63 7.74
CA ARG A 72 -12.61 -15.20 6.84
C ARG A 72 -13.18 -16.33 5.99
N GLY A 73 -12.74 -17.57 6.20
CA GLY A 73 -13.17 -18.72 5.41
C GLY A 73 -12.81 -18.61 3.92
N LEU A 74 -11.83 -17.78 3.55
CA LEU A 74 -11.47 -17.56 2.16
C LEU A 74 -10.64 -18.73 1.63
N ALA A 75 -11.09 -19.31 0.51
CA ALA A 75 -10.37 -20.41 -0.12
C ALA A 75 -8.95 -19.99 -0.55
N MET A 76 -7.98 -20.86 -0.34
CA MET A 76 -6.58 -20.59 -0.65
C MET A 76 -6.33 -20.56 -2.16
N GLY A 77 -5.53 -19.58 -2.58
CA GLY A 77 -5.09 -19.39 -3.95
C GLY A 77 -3.84 -20.18 -4.33
N THR A 78 -3.44 -19.95 -5.58
CA THR A 78 -2.29 -20.59 -6.20
C THR A 78 -1.26 -19.53 -6.58
N HIS A 79 0.01 -19.85 -6.41
CA HIS A 79 1.13 -19.06 -6.90
C HIS A 79 1.79 -19.78 -8.07
N VAL A 80 2.03 -19.03 -9.15
CA VAL A 80 2.82 -19.47 -10.31
C VAL A 80 4.12 -18.66 -10.31
N SER A 81 5.25 -19.35 -10.26
CA SER A 81 6.56 -18.73 -10.40
C SER A 81 6.83 -18.40 -11.86
N ARG A 82 7.42 -17.24 -12.16
CA ARG A 82 7.88 -16.92 -13.52
C ARG A 82 8.92 -17.92 -14.05
N ARG A 83 9.67 -18.58 -13.16
CA ARG A 83 10.68 -19.59 -13.53
C ARG A 83 10.06 -20.97 -13.78
N GLU A 84 8.89 -21.23 -13.21
CA GLU A 84 8.26 -22.56 -13.21
C GLU A 84 6.77 -22.41 -13.51
N LEU A 85 6.45 -21.96 -14.73
CA LEU A 85 5.09 -21.65 -15.15
C LEU A 85 4.15 -22.86 -15.06
N HIS A 86 4.69 -24.06 -15.26
CA HIS A 86 3.96 -25.34 -15.27
C HIS A 86 3.85 -26.01 -13.90
N ARG A 87 4.33 -25.37 -12.83
CA ARG A 87 4.25 -25.91 -11.46
C ARG A 87 3.55 -24.92 -10.51
N PRO A 88 2.24 -24.71 -10.70
CA PRO A 88 1.44 -23.97 -9.73
C PRO A 88 1.52 -24.63 -8.36
N ARG A 89 1.72 -23.83 -7.31
CA ARG A 89 1.67 -24.31 -5.93
C ARG A 89 0.66 -23.53 -5.11
N ARG A 90 -0.01 -24.22 -4.19
CA ARG A 90 -0.86 -23.59 -3.18
C ARG A 90 -0.02 -22.69 -2.28
N LEU A 91 -0.55 -21.51 -1.96
CA LEU A 91 0.14 -20.53 -1.12
C LEU A 91 -0.88 -19.85 -0.20
N GLY A 92 -0.72 -20.01 1.12
CA GLY A 92 -1.68 -19.55 2.13
C GLY A 92 -1.91 -18.05 2.17
N SER A 93 -0.96 -17.27 1.67
CA SER A 93 -1.02 -15.79 1.52
C SER A 93 -1.66 -15.34 0.21
N ARG A 94 -2.40 -16.23 -0.44
CA ARG A 94 -3.21 -15.92 -1.62
C ARG A 94 -4.62 -16.43 -1.41
N ILE A 95 -5.57 -15.73 -1.99
CA ILE A 95 -6.98 -16.14 -2.04
C ILE A 95 -7.31 -16.75 -3.40
N SER A 96 -8.40 -17.52 -3.48
CA SER A 96 -8.86 -18.10 -4.73
C SER A 96 -9.23 -17.00 -5.74
N THR A 97 -9.18 -17.35 -7.03
CA THR A 97 -9.61 -16.45 -8.11
C THR A 97 -11.08 -16.04 -7.97
N ALA A 98 -11.94 -16.95 -7.51
CA ALA A 98 -13.34 -16.66 -7.21
C ALA A 98 -13.50 -15.60 -6.11
N ALA A 99 -12.77 -15.73 -5.00
CA ALA A 99 -12.78 -14.73 -3.93
C ALA A 99 -12.20 -13.39 -4.40
N GLY A 100 -11.10 -13.43 -5.16
CA GLY A 100 -10.49 -12.23 -5.74
C GLY A 100 -11.39 -11.51 -6.75
N ALA A 101 -12.22 -12.24 -7.51
CA ALA A 101 -13.20 -11.65 -8.42
C ALA A 101 -14.29 -10.87 -7.67
N LEU A 102 -14.63 -11.28 -6.45
CA LEU A 102 -15.54 -10.59 -5.54
C LEU A 102 -14.88 -9.44 -4.76
N GLY A 103 -13.60 -9.17 -4.99
CA GLY A 103 -12.87 -8.09 -4.32
C GLY A 103 -12.43 -8.44 -2.89
N ALA A 104 -12.42 -9.71 -2.50
CA ALA A 104 -12.06 -10.12 -1.13
C ALA A 104 -10.60 -9.86 -0.74
N ASN A 105 -9.75 -9.35 -1.65
CA ASN A 105 -8.40 -8.88 -1.35
C ASN A 105 -8.38 -7.41 -0.85
N PHE A 106 -9.53 -6.74 -0.87
CA PHE A 106 -9.65 -5.34 -0.47
C PHE A 106 -10.26 -5.22 0.93
N LEU A 107 -9.73 -4.29 1.72
CA LEU A 107 -10.11 -4.10 3.13
C LEU A 107 -11.51 -3.51 3.31
N HIS A 108 -12.03 -2.82 2.30
CA HIS A 108 -13.35 -2.21 2.30
C HIS A 108 -14.05 -2.38 0.94
N PRO A 109 -15.36 -2.68 0.91
CA PRO A 109 -16.11 -2.83 -0.35
C PRO A 109 -16.02 -1.59 -1.27
N ASP A 110 -15.93 -0.39 -0.72
CA ASP A 110 -15.83 0.85 -1.52
C ASP A 110 -14.54 0.96 -2.34
N ILE A 111 -13.55 0.12 -2.08
CA ILE A 111 -12.31 0.07 -2.86
C ILE A 111 -12.52 -0.69 -4.19
N VAL A 112 -13.49 -1.61 -4.24
CA VAL A 112 -13.80 -2.38 -5.44
C VAL A 112 -14.17 -1.50 -6.65
N PRO A 113 -15.07 -0.50 -6.54
CA PRO A 113 -15.33 0.41 -7.66
C PRO A 113 -14.12 1.26 -8.04
N VAL A 114 -13.26 1.66 -7.09
CA VAL A 114 -12.01 2.39 -7.37
C VAL A 114 -11.08 1.54 -8.23
N VAL A 115 -10.85 0.28 -7.83
CA VAL A 115 -10.03 -0.68 -8.59
C VAL A 115 -10.62 -0.94 -9.97
N THR A 116 -11.95 -1.11 -10.04
CA THR A 116 -12.66 -1.35 -11.31
C THR A 116 -12.46 -0.18 -12.27
N ARG A 117 -12.63 1.06 -11.79
CA ARG A 117 -12.38 2.28 -12.56
C ARG A 117 -10.91 2.38 -12.98
N ALA A 118 -9.97 2.14 -12.07
CA ALA A 118 -8.54 2.20 -12.36
C ALA A 118 -8.13 1.21 -13.46
N LEU A 119 -8.69 -0.02 -13.46
CA LEU A 119 -8.42 -1.02 -14.50
C LEU A 119 -9.07 -0.67 -15.84
N ALA A 120 -10.28 -0.09 -15.83
CA ALA A 120 -11.01 0.28 -17.04
C ALA A 120 -10.40 1.49 -17.76
N TYR A 121 -9.91 2.47 -16.99
CA TYR A 121 -9.37 3.74 -17.50
C TYR A 121 -7.86 3.87 -17.33
N ARG A 122 -7.15 2.75 -17.15
CA ARG A 122 -5.69 2.74 -17.00
C ARG A 122 -4.99 3.40 -18.17
N GLU A 123 -3.92 4.11 -17.87
CA GLU A 123 -3.09 4.77 -18.88
C GLU A 123 -2.44 3.72 -19.81
N PRO A 124 -2.25 4.05 -21.10
CA PRO A 124 -1.47 3.20 -22.00
C PRO A 124 -0.08 2.91 -21.41
N GLY A 125 0.20 1.63 -21.18
CA GLY A 125 1.47 1.17 -20.61
C GLY A 125 1.50 1.00 -19.09
N ALA A 126 0.41 1.32 -18.37
CA ALA A 126 0.29 1.05 -16.94
C ALA A 126 0.40 -0.46 -16.62
N ALA A 127 1.22 -0.81 -15.64
CA ALA A 127 1.68 -2.17 -15.40
C ALA A 127 0.83 -2.91 -14.36
N TYR A 128 -0.43 -3.16 -14.69
CA TYR A 128 -1.33 -3.94 -13.84
C TYR A 128 -1.10 -5.46 -13.97
N ASP A 129 -0.67 -6.12 -12.90
CA ASP A 129 -0.78 -7.57 -12.76
C ASP A 129 -2.12 -7.89 -12.08
N ILE A 130 -3.14 -8.16 -12.88
CA ILE A 130 -4.54 -8.28 -12.42
C ILE A 130 -4.70 -9.46 -11.44
N ASP A 131 -4.03 -10.58 -11.70
CA ASP A 131 -4.08 -11.73 -10.79
C ASP A 131 -3.42 -11.39 -9.46
N ARG A 132 -2.22 -10.79 -9.49
CA ARG A 132 -1.53 -10.33 -8.28
C ARG A 132 -2.38 -9.32 -7.50
N LEU A 133 -2.98 -8.34 -8.17
CA LEU A 133 -3.84 -7.33 -7.56
C LEU A 133 -5.06 -7.97 -6.87
N LYS A 134 -5.70 -8.95 -7.50
CA LYS A 134 -6.93 -9.55 -6.99
C LYS A 134 -6.73 -10.69 -6.01
N THR A 135 -5.59 -11.38 -6.03
CA THR A 135 -5.45 -12.65 -5.29
C THR A 135 -4.24 -12.73 -4.36
N ASN A 136 -3.29 -11.80 -4.44
CA ASN A 136 -2.12 -11.81 -3.57
C ASN A 136 -2.29 -10.87 -2.36
N LEU A 137 -2.47 -11.44 -1.17
CA LEU A 137 -2.62 -10.67 0.08
C LEU A 137 -1.30 -10.01 0.52
N LEU A 138 -0.16 -10.50 0.03
CA LEU A 138 1.18 -10.00 0.35
C LEU A 138 1.81 -9.33 -0.88
N SER A 139 1.22 -8.23 -1.32
CA SER A 139 1.64 -7.52 -2.53
C SER A 139 1.45 -6.00 -2.39
N SER A 140 2.43 -5.22 -2.87
CA SER A 140 2.35 -3.75 -2.86
C SER A 140 1.17 -3.21 -3.66
N GLN A 141 0.87 -3.79 -4.83
CA GLN A 141 -0.19 -3.30 -5.70
C GLN A 141 -1.58 -3.28 -5.03
N PRO A 142 -2.12 -4.37 -4.44
CA PRO A 142 -3.34 -4.29 -3.64
C PRO A 142 -3.16 -3.50 -2.35
N LEU A 143 -1.97 -3.44 -1.76
CA LEU A 143 -1.73 -2.59 -0.58
C LEU A 143 -1.92 -1.10 -0.91
N ALA A 144 -1.44 -0.64 -2.08
CA ALA A 144 -1.65 0.71 -2.56
C ALA A 144 -3.14 1.05 -2.66
N PHE A 145 -3.95 0.17 -3.27
CA PHE A 145 -5.41 0.34 -3.29
C PHE A 145 -6.03 0.27 -1.89
N ASN A 146 -5.54 -0.60 -1.00
CA ASN A 146 -6.07 -0.72 0.35
C ASN A 146 -5.80 0.52 1.21
N LEU A 147 -4.66 1.18 1.02
CA LEU A 147 -4.29 2.39 1.76
C LEU A 147 -4.91 3.65 1.17
N PHE A 148 -4.92 3.77 -0.16
CA PHE A 148 -5.25 5.03 -0.85
C PHE A 148 -6.57 4.98 -1.64
N GLY A 149 -7.17 3.80 -1.80
CA GLY A 149 -8.49 3.63 -2.42
C GLY A 149 -9.57 4.49 -1.76
N PRO A 150 -9.66 4.57 -0.42
CA PRO A 150 -10.61 5.46 0.24
C PRO A 150 -10.40 6.94 -0.13
N LEU A 151 -9.16 7.39 -0.36
CA LEU A 151 -8.88 8.77 -0.77
C LEU A 151 -9.35 9.03 -2.22
N ALA A 152 -9.22 8.03 -3.10
CA ALA A 152 -9.73 8.13 -4.46
C ALA A 152 -11.26 8.07 -4.53
N HIS A 153 -11.89 7.45 -3.54
CA HIS A 153 -13.34 7.40 -3.39
C HIS A 153 -13.91 8.72 -2.86
N ASP A 154 -13.22 9.37 -1.92
CA ASP A 154 -13.61 10.64 -1.31
C ASP A 154 -12.46 11.65 -1.32
N LEU A 155 -12.52 12.61 -2.25
CA LEU A 155 -11.50 13.66 -2.41
C LEU A 155 -11.52 14.72 -1.29
N GLN A 156 -12.64 14.88 -0.57
CA GLN A 156 -12.66 15.74 0.61
C GLN A 156 -11.89 15.07 1.74
N PHE A 157 -12.06 13.75 1.92
CA PHE A 157 -11.24 12.98 2.84
C PHE A 157 -9.76 12.99 2.41
N ALA A 158 -9.46 12.85 1.12
CA ALA A 158 -8.10 13.00 0.61
C ALA A 158 -7.48 14.37 0.94
N THR A 159 -8.26 15.44 0.78
CA THR A 159 -7.83 16.80 1.13
C THR A 159 -7.51 16.91 2.62
N ARG A 160 -8.40 16.43 3.50
CA ARG A 160 -8.12 16.40 4.95
C ARG A 160 -6.84 15.61 5.25
N PHE A 161 -6.71 14.41 4.67
CA PHE A 161 -5.54 13.55 4.83
C PHE A 161 -4.24 14.28 4.47
N VAL A 162 -4.14 14.93 3.31
CA VAL A 162 -2.90 15.63 2.94
C VAL A 162 -2.65 16.86 3.80
N THR A 163 -3.69 17.60 4.18
CA THR A 163 -3.52 18.80 5.03
C THR A 163 -3.04 18.45 6.43
N GLU A 164 -3.43 17.28 6.95
CA GLU A 164 -3.06 16.82 8.29
C GLU A 164 -1.70 16.09 8.29
N PHE A 165 -1.49 15.14 7.38
CA PHE A 165 -0.31 14.27 7.39
C PHE A 165 0.86 14.82 6.58
N LEU A 166 0.61 15.74 5.64
CA LEU A 166 1.61 16.31 4.73
C LEU A 166 1.50 17.84 4.68
N PRO A 167 1.55 18.54 5.83
CA PRO A 167 1.36 19.98 5.89
C PRO A 167 2.39 20.72 5.02
N GLY A 168 1.95 21.79 4.36
CA GLY A 168 2.79 22.57 3.44
C GLY A 168 2.94 21.98 2.03
N THR A 169 2.24 20.88 1.72
CA THR A 169 2.19 20.32 0.37
C THR A 169 0.97 20.82 -0.42
N LEU A 170 -0.12 20.04 -0.43
CA LEU A 170 -1.39 20.39 -1.06
C LEU A 170 -2.39 20.89 -0.01
N THR A 171 -3.22 21.86 -0.42
CA THR A 171 -4.39 22.36 0.34
C THR A 171 -5.72 21.85 -0.21
N GLU A 172 -5.70 21.28 -1.42
CA GLU A 172 -6.82 20.64 -2.08
C GLU A 172 -6.29 19.44 -2.86
N VAL A 173 -6.96 18.28 -2.76
CA VAL A 173 -6.73 17.13 -3.64
C VAL A 173 -7.85 17.07 -4.67
N THR A 174 -7.47 17.12 -5.94
CA THR A 174 -8.39 17.09 -7.08
C THR A 174 -8.46 15.73 -7.75
N ASP A 175 -7.46 14.86 -7.54
CA ASP A 175 -7.42 13.53 -8.16
C ASP A 175 -6.48 12.57 -7.40
N VAL A 176 -6.77 11.28 -7.49
CA VAL A 176 -5.94 10.18 -6.95
C VAL A 176 -5.79 9.10 -8.03
N LEU A 177 -4.57 8.91 -8.50
CA LEU A 177 -4.22 8.01 -9.59
C LEU A 177 -3.42 6.82 -9.08
N PHE A 178 -3.60 5.66 -9.71
CA PHE A 178 -2.90 4.41 -9.38
C PHE A 178 -2.10 3.92 -10.59
N GLU A 179 -0.91 3.37 -10.35
CA GLU A 179 0.02 2.91 -11.40
C GLU A 179 0.25 4.01 -12.45
N HIS A 180 0.47 5.24 -11.99
CA HIS A 180 0.58 6.40 -12.86
C HIS A 180 1.95 6.45 -13.53
N SER A 181 1.97 6.43 -14.87
CA SER A 181 3.19 6.52 -15.67
C SER A 181 2.87 7.32 -16.94
N PRO A 182 2.88 8.66 -16.86
CA PRO A 182 2.52 9.48 -18.01
C PRO A 182 3.55 9.24 -19.10
N GLY A 183 3.09 8.66 -20.23
CA GLY A 183 3.93 8.37 -21.39
C GLY A 183 5.12 7.45 -21.07
N ARG A 184 4.85 6.23 -20.62
CA ARG A 184 5.91 5.22 -20.36
C ARG A 184 6.81 5.04 -21.58
N GLY A 185 8.10 5.33 -21.42
CA GLY A 185 9.08 5.32 -22.53
C GLY A 185 9.03 6.53 -23.47
N ASP A 186 8.17 7.51 -23.22
CA ASP A 186 8.12 8.77 -23.96
C ASP A 186 9.20 9.74 -23.42
N PRO A 187 10.09 10.26 -24.30
CA PRO A 187 11.15 11.19 -23.92
C PRO A 187 10.66 12.48 -23.24
N ARG A 188 9.40 12.87 -23.44
CA ARG A 188 8.78 14.07 -22.84
C ARG A 188 8.47 13.92 -21.35
N PHE A 189 8.51 12.71 -20.81
CA PHE A 189 8.29 12.44 -19.38
C PHE A 189 9.56 11.92 -18.71
N THR A 190 9.48 10.85 -17.92
CA THR A 190 10.64 10.27 -17.25
C THR A 190 11.54 9.50 -18.22
N ALA A 191 11.03 9.14 -19.42
CA ALA A 191 11.69 8.31 -20.44
C ALA A 191 12.16 6.93 -19.93
N ASP A 192 11.78 6.58 -18.70
CA ASP A 192 12.00 5.29 -18.09
C ASP A 192 10.68 4.51 -18.07
N ARG A 193 10.75 3.27 -17.60
CA ARG A 193 9.59 2.38 -17.52
C ARG A 193 8.89 2.45 -16.16
N THR A 194 9.19 3.48 -15.38
CA THR A 194 8.82 3.62 -13.97
C THR A 194 7.41 4.20 -13.87
N ALA A 195 6.59 3.60 -13.01
CA ALA A 195 5.28 4.09 -12.64
C ALA A 195 5.33 4.45 -11.15
N TYR A 196 4.57 5.46 -10.73
CA TYR A 196 4.31 5.67 -9.31
C TYR A 196 3.11 4.81 -8.92
N ASP A 197 3.22 4.06 -7.82
CA ASP A 197 2.12 3.25 -7.30
C ASP A 197 0.86 4.10 -7.06
N VAL A 198 1.02 5.29 -6.47
CA VAL A 198 -0.06 6.27 -6.25
C VAL A 198 0.40 7.71 -6.51
N VAL A 199 -0.47 8.53 -7.12
CA VAL A 199 -0.24 9.98 -7.26
C VAL A 199 -1.47 10.75 -6.81
N LEU A 200 -1.25 11.68 -5.87
CA LEU A 200 -2.25 12.68 -5.49
C LEU A 200 -1.98 13.95 -6.30
N ARG A 201 -2.99 14.48 -6.98
CA ARG A 201 -2.90 15.76 -7.70
C ARG A 201 -3.79 16.78 -7.01
N GLY A 202 -3.37 18.04 -7.04
CA GLY A 202 -4.12 19.07 -6.34
C GLY A 202 -3.56 20.47 -6.49
N ARG A 203 -3.88 21.32 -5.52
CA ARG A 203 -3.39 22.70 -5.43
C ARG A 203 -2.67 22.97 -4.13
N ASP A 204 -1.60 23.76 -4.19
CA ASP A 204 -0.92 24.28 -3.00
C ASP A 204 -1.63 25.52 -2.44
N ALA A 205 -1.10 26.09 -1.35
CA ALA A 205 -1.66 27.27 -0.68
C ALA A 205 -1.64 28.54 -1.56
N THR A 206 -0.87 28.57 -2.64
CA THR A 206 -0.84 29.66 -3.62
C THR A 206 -1.85 29.45 -4.76
N GLY A 207 -2.55 28.31 -4.77
CA GLY A 207 -3.45 27.88 -5.84
C GLY A 207 -2.74 27.22 -7.03
N ALA A 208 -1.41 27.08 -6.97
CA ALA A 208 -0.63 26.45 -8.03
C ALA A 208 -0.83 24.93 -8.03
N ARG A 209 -0.75 24.31 -9.22
CA ARG A 209 -0.89 22.85 -9.35
C ARG A 209 0.30 22.14 -8.71
N GLY A 210 0.02 21.16 -7.87
CA GLY A 210 1.01 20.30 -7.25
C GLY A 210 0.65 18.83 -7.39
N LEU A 211 1.63 17.97 -7.12
CA LEU A 211 1.44 16.53 -7.04
C LEU A 211 2.30 15.92 -5.93
N ILE A 212 1.82 14.82 -5.36
CA ILE A 212 2.53 13.99 -4.40
C ILE A 212 2.60 12.59 -5.01
N CYS A 213 3.81 12.09 -5.22
CA CYS A 213 4.05 10.75 -5.72
C CYS A 213 4.40 9.81 -4.57
N ILE A 214 3.76 8.64 -4.53
CA ILE A 214 3.90 7.66 -3.48
C ILE A 214 4.28 6.32 -4.12
N GLU A 215 5.34 5.71 -3.59
CA GLU A 215 5.76 4.36 -3.91
C GLU A 215 5.57 3.47 -2.68
N VAL A 216 4.93 2.32 -2.86
CA VAL A 216 4.58 1.38 -1.80
C VAL A 216 5.46 0.15 -1.91
N LYS A 217 6.40 0.02 -0.97
CA LYS A 217 7.11 -1.25 -0.73
C LYS A 217 6.42 -1.98 0.42
N TYR A 218 6.23 -3.30 0.28
CA TYR A 218 5.56 -4.08 1.31
C TYR A 218 6.46 -5.11 1.96
N SER A 219 7.00 -6.06 1.19
CA SER A 219 7.80 -7.17 1.73
C SER A 219 9.29 -7.06 1.42
N GLU A 220 9.64 -6.01 0.68
CA GLU A 220 10.98 -5.62 0.32
C GLU A 220 11.69 -5.03 1.54
N PRO A 221 13.00 -5.22 1.69
CA PRO A 221 13.72 -4.85 2.91
C PRO A 221 13.85 -3.36 3.17
N GLY A 222 13.46 -2.48 2.24
CA GLY A 222 13.42 -1.02 2.45
C GLY A 222 14.78 -0.32 2.65
N HIS A 223 15.87 -1.05 2.91
CA HIS A 223 17.22 -0.53 3.10
C HIS A 223 18.01 -0.31 1.80
N GLU A 224 17.33 -0.36 0.66
CA GLU A 224 17.95 0.04 -0.59
C GLU A 224 18.18 1.56 -0.52
N PRO A 225 19.41 2.05 -0.77
CA PRO A 225 19.64 3.49 -0.83
C PRO A 225 18.67 4.10 -1.83
N ALA A 226 18.11 5.26 -1.49
CA ALA A 226 17.30 6.02 -2.44
C ALA A 226 18.11 6.12 -3.74
N PRO A 227 17.54 5.71 -4.89
CA PRO A 227 18.26 5.84 -6.15
C PRO A 227 18.67 7.31 -6.30
N PRO A 228 19.91 7.59 -6.76
CA PRO A 228 20.36 8.96 -6.94
C PRO A 228 19.33 9.70 -7.79
N PRO A 229 18.98 10.96 -7.46
CA PRO A 229 17.99 11.71 -8.19
C PRO A 229 18.36 11.69 -9.68
N HIS A 230 17.53 11.08 -10.52
CA HIS A 230 17.77 11.15 -11.95
C HIS A 230 17.73 12.63 -12.35
N PRO A 231 18.66 13.14 -13.19
CA PRO A 231 18.76 14.55 -13.54
C PRO A 231 17.45 15.19 -14.08
N ARG A 232 16.51 14.36 -14.54
CA ARG A 232 15.19 14.78 -15.03
C ARG A 232 14.11 14.87 -13.94
N HIS A 233 14.24 14.19 -12.79
CA HIS A 233 13.31 14.32 -11.66
C HIS A 233 13.55 15.63 -10.88
N THR A 234 14.81 16.09 -10.83
CA THR A 234 15.20 17.36 -10.19
C THR A 234 14.78 18.59 -11.01
N HIS A 235 14.71 18.49 -12.34
CA HIS A 235 14.25 19.60 -13.18
C HIS A 235 12.75 19.91 -13.05
N ARG A 236 11.94 18.98 -12.49
CA ARG A 236 10.48 19.13 -12.37
C ARG A 236 9.97 19.33 -10.94
N SER A 237 10.85 19.27 -9.94
CA SER A 237 10.51 19.45 -8.54
C SER A 237 11.18 20.73 -8.00
N ARG A 238 10.39 21.70 -7.52
CA ARG A 238 10.95 22.88 -6.81
C ARG A 238 11.49 22.52 -5.42
N THR A 239 11.16 21.33 -4.93
CA THR A 239 11.58 20.79 -3.63
C THR A 239 12.16 19.39 -3.88
N PRO A 240 13.41 19.10 -3.51
CA PRO A 240 13.94 17.75 -3.61
C PRO A 240 13.07 16.80 -2.77
N PRO A 241 12.91 15.52 -3.19
CA PRO A 241 12.15 14.55 -2.41
C PRO A 241 12.76 14.43 -1.02
N GLN A 242 12.07 14.94 0.00
CA GLN A 242 12.40 14.61 1.37
C GLN A 242 12.00 13.16 1.60
N ALA A 243 12.98 12.31 1.84
CA ALA A 243 12.71 11.06 2.54
C ALA A 243 12.18 11.46 3.93
N CYS A 244 10.90 11.23 4.20
CA CYS A 244 10.40 11.20 5.58
C CYS A 244 11.05 10.01 6.28
N SER A 245 12.28 10.17 6.77
CA SER A 245 12.85 9.27 7.75
C SER A 245 12.23 9.62 9.09
N TRP A 246 11.31 8.79 9.56
CA TRP A 246 10.98 8.74 10.97
C TRP A 246 12.20 8.17 11.71
N THR A 247 13.14 9.03 12.06
CA THR A 247 14.22 8.70 12.98
C THR A 247 13.66 8.77 14.39
N SER A 248 13.43 7.60 15.00
CA SER A 248 13.30 7.49 16.44
C SER A 248 14.59 8.00 17.08
N THR A 249 14.56 9.18 17.69
CA THR A 249 15.67 9.68 18.50
C THR A 249 15.77 8.81 19.76
N PRO A 250 16.91 8.15 20.05
CA PRO A 250 17.10 7.54 21.35
C PRO A 250 17.27 8.69 22.36
N ARG A 251 16.35 8.80 23.32
CA ARG A 251 16.61 9.60 24.51
C ARG A 251 17.65 8.84 25.34
N HIS A 252 18.68 9.56 25.76
CA HIS A 252 19.71 9.12 26.70
C HIS A 252 19.13 8.61 28.01
#